data_AF-A0A3C0AEC2-F1
#
_entry.id   AF-A0A3C0AEC2-F1
#
_cell.length_a   1.000
_cell.length_b   1.000
_cell.length_c   1.000
_cell.angle_alpha   90.00
_cell.angle_beta   90.00
_cell.angle_gamma   90.00
#
_symmetry.space_group_name_H-M   'P 1'
#
loop_
_entity.id
_entity.type
_entity.pdbx_description
1 polymer ?
#
loop_
_entity_poly.entity_id
_entity_poly.type
_entity_poly.pdbx_seq_one_letter_code
_entity_poly.pdbx_strand_id
1 'polypeptide(L)' 'SEGDSNSSEPAQQAIDPIVNQQPKVGRNDPCPCGSGKKFKKCCGKNL' A
#
# COMPACT_ATOMS: atom_id res chain seq x y z
N SER A 1 2.36 53.52 -4.58
CA SER A 1 3.57 52.79 -4.16
C SER A 1 3.23 52.11 -2.85
N GLU A 2 3.34 50.82 -2.59
CA GLU A 2 3.68 49.59 -3.33
C GLU A 2 2.91 48.49 -2.55
N GLY A 3 2.34 47.51 -3.28
CA GLY A 3 1.69 46.36 -2.65
C GLY A 3 2.72 45.31 -2.27
N ASP A 4 2.51 44.61 -1.16
CA ASP A 4 3.36 43.46 -0.79
C ASP A 4 2.48 42.25 -0.50
N SER A 5 2.46 41.34 -1.47
CA SER A 5 1.84 40.01 -1.38
C SER A 5 2.88 39.03 -0.86
N ASN A 6 2.78 38.65 0.41
CA ASN A 6 3.60 37.54 0.93
C ASN A 6 2.79 36.23 0.91
N SER A 7 2.72 35.62 -0.28
CA SER A 7 2.33 34.22 -0.42
C SER A 7 3.53 33.34 -0.09
N SER A 8 3.66 32.92 1.15
CA SER A 8 4.63 31.89 1.54
C SER A 8 3.97 30.52 1.33
N GLU A 9 4.09 29.97 0.12
CA GLU A 9 3.71 28.58 -0.17
C GLU A 9 4.72 27.61 0.48
N PRO A 10 4.27 26.67 1.34
CA PRO A 10 5.13 25.57 1.75
C PRO A 10 5.27 24.59 0.59
N ALA A 11 6.50 24.44 0.08
CA ALA A 11 6.85 23.47 -0.94
C ALA A 11 6.42 22.06 -0.51
N GLN A 12 5.37 21.55 -1.15
CA GLN A 12 4.81 20.23 -0.91
C GLN A 12 5.83 19.19 -1.41
N GLN A 13 6.57 18.59 -0.49
CA GLN A 13 7.46 17.48 -0.81
C GLN A 13 6.60 16.30 -1.28
N ALA A 14 6.76 15.93 -2.55
CA ALA A 14 6.07 14.82 -3.16
C ALA A 14 6.45 13.52 -2.43
N ILE A 15 5.54 13.01 -1.60
CA ILE A 15 5.65 11.67 -1.01
C ILE A 15 5.25 10.67 -2.10
N ASP A 16 6.18 9.79 -2.49
CA ASP A 16 5.86 8.69 -3.38
C ASP A 16 4.78 7.79 -2.76
N PRO A 17 3.82 7.27 -3.56
CA PRO A 17 2.80 6.38 -3.03
C PRO A 17 3.44 5.07 -2.58
N ILE A 18 3.05 4.61 -1.38
CA ILE A 18 3.43 3.31 -0.85
C ILE A 18 2.75 2.23 -1.69
N VAL A 19 3.48 1.65 -2.65
CA VAL A 19 3.01 0.51 -3.44
C VAL A 19 3.29 -0.77 -2.67
N ASN A 20 2.23 -1.48 -2.28
CA ASN A 20 2.38 -2.79 -1.65
C ASN A 20 2.86 -3.80 -2.71
N GLN A 21 4.16 -4.11 -2.71
CA GLN A 21 4.80 -5.03 -3.67
C GLN A 21 4.45 -6.51 -3.42
N GLN A 22 3.73 -6.82 -2.34
CA GLN A 22 3.36 -8.20 -2.06
C GLN A 22 2.33 -8.69 -3.07
N PRO A 23 2.55 -9.86 -3.71
CA PRO A 23 1.55 -10.47 -4.57
C PRO A 23 0.28 -10.67 -3.76
N LYS A 24 -0.84 -10.09 -4.23
CA LYS A 24 -2.16 -10.27 -3.64
C LYS A 24 -2.60 -11.72 -3.90
N VAL A 25 -2.18 -12.63 -3.03
CA VAL A 25 -2.66 -14.01 -3.04
C VAL A 25 -4.16 -14.00 -2.80
N GLY A 26 -4.92 -14.56 -3.74
CA GLY A 26 -6.36 -14.67 -3.61
C GLY A 26 -6.72 -15.56 -2.44
N ARG A 27 -7.78 -15.20 -1.72
CA ARG A 27 -8.25 -15.94 -0.54
C ARG A 27 -8.53 -17.44 -0.85
N ASN A 28 -8.88 -17.77 -2.09
CA ASN A 28 -9.13 -19.15 -2.54
C ASN A 28 -7.94 -19.85 -3.20
N ASP A 29 -6.85 -19.15 -3.48
CA ASP A 29 -5.68 -19.68 -4.18
C ASP A 29 -4.93 -20.70 -3.32
N PRO A 30 -4.14 -21.61 -3.91
CA PRO A 30 -3.23 -22.46 -3.15
C PRO A 30 -2.29 -21.62 -2.29
N CYS A 31 -2.10 -22.04 -1.04
CA CYS A 31 -1.28 -21.30 -0.10
C CYS A 31 0.22 -21.44 -0.47
N PRO A 32 0.97 -20.34 -0.60
CA PRO A 32 2.36 -20.36 -1.05
C PRO A 32 3.33 -21.05 -0.07
N CYS A 33 2.88 -21.39 1.14
CA CYS A 33 3.66 -22.17 2.11
C CYS A 33 3.79 -23.67 1.77
N GLY A 34 3.20 -24.13 0.66
CA GLY A 34 3.32 -25.53 0.22
C GLY A 34 2.42 -26.52 0.95
N SER A 35 1.48 -26.05 1.78
CA SER A 35 0.59 -26.94 2.56
C SER A 35 -0.50 -27.64 1.73
N GLY A 36 -0.66 -27.30 0.45
CA GLY A 36 -1.75 -27.79 -0.41
C GLY A 36 -3.15 -27.24 -0.05
N LYS A 37 -3.27 -26.42 1.00
CA LYS A 37 -4.53 -25.80 1.44
C LYS A 37 -4.77 -24.49 0.70
N LYS A 38 -6.04 -24.06 0.59
CA LYS A 38 -6.39 -22.70 0.15
C LYS A 38 -5.84 -21.67 1.14
N PHE A 39 -5.40 -20.49 0.66
CA PHE A 39 -4.83 -19.43 1.48
C PHE A 39 -5.71 -19.09 2.70
N LYS A 40 -7.03 -18.94 2.52
CA LYS A 40 -8.01 -18.69 3.60
C LYS A 40 -8.12 -19.75 4.68
N LYS A 41 -7.66 -20.97 4.41
CA LYS A 41 -7.67 -22.10 5.35
C LYS A 41 -6.28 -22.38 5.92
N CYS A 42 -5.28 -21.55 5.61
CA CYS A 42 -3.89 -21.69 6.02
C CYS A 42 -3.34 -20.34 6.50
N CYS A 43 -2.35 -19.75 5.82
CA CYS A 43 -1.73 -18.48 6.23
C CYS A 43 -2.72 -17.30 6.28
N GLY A 44 -3.73 -17.30 5.40
CA GLY A 44 -4.79 -16.30 5.36
C GLY A 44 -6.01 -16.61 6.22
N LYS A 45 -5.90 -17.50 7.21
CA LYS A 45 -7.02 -17.84 8.10
C LYS A 45 -7.41 -16.67 9.01
N ASN A 46 -6.45 -15.80 9.36
CA ASN A 46 -6.62 -14.65 10.25
C ASN A 46 -6.11 -13.32 9.63
N LEU A 47 -5.88 -13.31 8.32
CA LEU A 47 -5.51 -12.11 7.56
C LEU A 47 -6.77 -11.47 6.94
#